data_AF-A0AAW8L075-F1
#
_entry.id   AF-A0AAW8L075-F1
#
_cell.length_a   1.000
_cell.length_b   1.000
_cell.length_c   1.000
_cell.angle_alpha   90.00
_cell.angle_beta   90.00
_cell.angle_gamma   90.00
#
_symmetry.space_group_name_H-M   'P 1'
#
loop_
_entity.id
_entity.type
_entity.pdbx_description
1 polymer ?
#
loop_
_entity_poly.entity_id
_entity_poly.type
_entity_poly.pdbx_seq_one_letter_code
_entity_poly.pdbx_strand_id
1 'polypeptide(L)'
;YRPDGIILLIGMMCFIAFLSEGAAMDWGGIYLTSKYQLNPAFAGLAYTFFALSMTTGRFAGHILLKQWGEKNIVTYSAIGAAIGMTVIVTAPVWQVVVLGYALLGLGCSNIVPVMFSRVGR
;
A
#
# COMPACT_ATOMS: atom_id res chain seq x y z
N TYR A 1 12.46 -1.58 30.87
CA TYR A 1 12.13 -0.84 29.63
C TYR A 1 10.94 -1.53 29.00
N ARG A 2 9.71 -1.07 29.30
CA ARG A 2 8.51 -1.65 28.68
C ARG A 2 8.43 -1.04 27.28
N PRO A 3 8.39 -1.81 26.19
CA PRO A 3 8.11 -1.21 24.89
C PRO A 3 6.74 -0.55 25.03
N ASP A 4 6.69 0.77 24.87
CA ASP A 4 5.43 1.50 24.84
C ASP A 4 4.53 0.82 23.81
N GLY A 5 3.28 0.50 24.16
CA GLY A 5 2.36 -0.28 23.30
C GLY A 5 2.16 0.31 21.90
N ILE A 6 2.51 1.59 21.73
CA ILE A 6 2.59 2.31 20.47
C ILE A 6 3.61 1.67 19.50
N ILE A 7 4.77 1.22 19.98
CA ILE A 7 5.83 0.61 19.16
C ILE A 7 5.36 -0.75 18.62
N LEU A 8 4.65 -1.52 19.44
CA LEU A 8 4.02 -2.78 19.03
C LEU A 8 2.95 -2.56 17.95
N LEU A 9 2.09 -1.54 18.12
CA LEU A 9 1.09 -1.16 17.12
C LEU A 9 1.74 -0.73 15.80
N ILE A 10 2.80 0.07 15.87
CA ILE A 10 3.61 0.48 14.72
C ILE A 10 4.20 -0.76 14.03
N GLY A 11 4.89 -1.64 14.76
CA GLY A 11 5.45 -2.87 14.20
C GLY A 11 4.40 -3.76 13.52
N MET A 12 3.22 -3.89 14.12
CA MET A 12 2.11 -4.66 13.56
C MET A 12 1.56 -4.05 12.27
N MET A 13 1.38 -2.72 12.22
CA MET A 13 0.97 -2.03 10.99
C MET A 13 2.01 -2.19 9.88
N CYS A 14 3.29 -2.12 10.23
CA CYS A 14 4.38 -2.32 9.27
C CYS A 14 4.38 -3.75 8.72
N PHE A 15 4.18 -4.73 9.59
CA PHE A 15 4.06 -6.14 9.21
C PHE A 15 2.90 -6.35 8.24
N ILE A 16 1.72 -5.81 8.53
CA ILE A 16 0.55 -5.91 7.65
C ILE A 16 0.80 -5.22 6.31
N ALA A 17 1.43 -4.04 6.31
CA ALA A 17 1.74 -3.31 5.08
C ALA A 17 2.70 -4.10 4.18
N PHE A 18 3.81 -4.60 4.73
CA PHE A 18 4.76 -5.44 3.99
C PHE A 18 4.15 -6.77 3.53
N LEU A 19 3.30 -7.39 4.37
CA LEU A 19 2.59 -8.61 4.01
C LEU A 19 1.63 -8.35 2.84
N SER A 20 0.89 -7.25 2.88
CA SER A 20 -0.06 -6.86 1.83
C SER A 20 0.66 -6.52 0.54
N GLU A 21 1.81 -5.85 0.63
CA GLU A 21 2.68 -5.51 -0.50
C GLU A 21 3.29 -6.77 -1.15
N GLY A 22 3.79 -7.71 -0.35
CA GLY A 22 4.30 -9.00 -0.85
C GLY A 22 3.19 -9.83 -1.51
N ALA A 23 2.02 -9.90 -0.88
CA ALA A 23 0.85 -10.57 -1.46
C ALA A 23 0.41 -9.88 -2.76
N ALA A 24 0.42 -8.56 -2.83
CA ALA A 24 0.09 -7.82 -4.04
C ALA A 24 1.06 -8.11 -5.20
N MET A 25 2.36 -8.21 -4.92
CA MET A 25 3.37 -8.52 -5.95
C MET A 25 3.28 -9.97 -6.45
N ASP A 26 3.12 -10.93 -5.54
CA ASP A 26 3.11 -12.35 -5.87
C ASP A 26 1.78 -12.80 -6.48
N TRP A 27 0.67 -12.34 -5.89
CA TRP A 27 -0.67 -12.75 -6.31
C TRP A 27 -1.35 -11.80 -7.27
N GLY A 28 -0.90 -10.55 -7.44
CA GLY A 28 -1.61 -9.56 -8.25
C GLY A 28 -1.79 -9.97 -9.71
N GLY A 29 -0.74 -10.50 -10.33
CA GLY A 29 -0.81 -10.99 -11.71
C GLY A 29 -1.72 -12.22 -11.84
N ILE A 30 -1.61 -13.17 -10.91
CA ILE A 30 -2.41 -14.40 -10.87
C ILE A 30 -3.89 -14.07 -10.60
N TYR A 31 -4.17 -13.07 -9.78
CA TYR A 31 -5.53 -12.64 -9.44
C TYR A 31 -6.25 -12.04 -10.66
N LEU A 32 -5.56 -11.23 -11.47
CA LEU A 32 -6.15 -10.70 -12.71
C LEU A 32 -6.38 -11.80 -13.75
N THR A 33 -5.44 -12.72 -13.94
CA THR A 33 -5.58 -13.78 -14.93
C THR A 33 -6.58 -14.84 -14.50
N SER A 34 -6.61 -15.24 -13.23
CA SER A 34 -7.49 -16.29 -12.73
C SER A 34 -8.93 -15.84 -12.53
N LYS A 35 -9.16 -14.62 -12.01
CA LYS A 35 -10.51 -14.12 -11.71
C LYS A 35 -11.19 -13.51 -12.95
N TYR A 36 -10.42 -12.88 -13.84
CA TYR A 36 -10.96 -12.16 -15.00
C TYR A 36 -10.60 -12.80 -16.35
N GLN A 37 -9.92 -13.96 -16.36
CA GLN A 37 -9.51 -14.68 -17.58
C GLN A 37 -8.75 -13.78 -18.57
N LEU A 38 -8.03 -12.78 -18.05
CA LEU A 38 -7.27 -11.84 -18.86
C LEU A 38 -6.07 -12.55 -19.49
N ASN A 39 -5.73 -12.12 -20.71
CA ASN A 39 -4.52 -12.58 -21.40
C ASN A 39 -3.31 -12.34 -20.49
N PRO A 40 -2.38 -13.30 -20.32
CA PRO A 40 -1.19 -13.15 -19.49
C PRO A 40 -0.34 -11.92 -19.81
N ALA A 41 -0.45 -11.35 -21.02
CA ALA A 41 0.15 -10.05 -21.35
C ALA A 41 -0.29 -8.90 -20.40
N PHE A 42 -1.51 -8.97 -19.85
CA PHE A 42 -2.05 -7.97 -18.91
C PHE A 42 -1.82 -8.32 -17.44
N ALA A 43 -1.25 -9.49 -17.13
CA ALA A 43 -0.95 -9.90 -15.75
C ALA A 43 0.02 -8.92 -15.05
N GLY A 44 0.92 -8.30 -15.81
CA GLY A 44 1.86 -7.32 -15.30
C GLY A 44 1.25 -5.96 -14.93
N LEU A 45 0.02 -5.65 -15.37
CA LEU A 45 -0.57 -4.32 -15.16
C LEU A 45 -0.75 -3.98 -13.68
N ALA A 46 -1.20 -4.94 -12.85
CA ALA A 46 -1.35 -4.70 -11.42
C ALA A 46 -0.03 -4.30 -10.78
N TYR A 47 1.06 -5.01 -11.11
CA TYR A 47 2.40 -4.68 -10.63
C TYR A 47 2.89 -3.32 -11.14
N THR A 48 2.72 -3.04 -12.43
CA THR A 48 3.15 -1.75 -13.02
C THR A 48 2.44 -0.57 -12.37
N PHE A 49 1.12 -0.65 -12.19
CA PHE A 49 0.35 0.42 -11.54
C PHE A 49 0.65 0.54 -10.05
N PHE A 50 0.88 -0.58 -9.37
CA PHE A 50 1.35 -0.58 -7.98
C PHE A 50 2.69 0.15 -7.85
N ALA A 51 3.69 -0.22 -8.66
CA ALA A 51 5.02 0.37 -8.64
C ALA A 51 5.02 1.87 -9.03
N LEU A 52 4.22 2.24 -10.05
CA LEU A 52 4.01 3.64 -10.43
C LEU A 52 3.41 4.44 -9.28
N SER A 53 2.36 3.92 -8.64
CA SER A 53 1.74 4.56 -7.47
C SER A 53 2.69 4.68 -6.29
N MET A 54 3.48 3.64 -6.04
CA MET A 54 4.47 3.69 -4.96
C MET A 54 5.52 4.79 -5.22
N THR A 55 5.93 4.94 -6.49
CA THR A 55 6.88 5.96 -6.91
C THR A 55 6.28 7.36 -6.80
N THR A 56 5.07 7.59 -7.31
CA THR A 56 4.39 8.90 -7.22
C THR A 56 4.03 9.25 -5.78
N GLY A 57 3.61 8.27 -4.99
CA GLY A 57 3.33 8.40 -3.57
C GLY A 57 4.57 8.82 -2.78
N ARG A 58 5.76 8.33 -3.13
CA ARG A 58 7.03 8.74 -2.51
C ARG A 58 7.31 10.24 -2.72
N PHE A 59 7.07 10.75 -3.94
CA PHE A 59 7.27 12.16 -4.25
C PHE A 59 6.23 13.05 -3.56
N ALA A 60 4.95 12.67 -3.61
CA ALA A 60 3.88 13.42 -2.94
C ALA A 60 4.00 13.36 -1.40
N GLY A 61 4.45 12.22 -0.88
CA GLY A 61 4.62 11.95 0.54
C GLY A 61 5.62 12.87 1.21
N HIS A 62 6.72 13.22 0.54
CA HIS A 62 7.70 14.17 1.07
C HIS A 62 7.09 15.57 1.29
N ILE A 63 6.20 16.01 0.40
CA ILE A 63 5.50 17.30 0.51
C ILE A 63 4.45 17.24 1.61
N LEU A 64 3.68 16.16 1.65
CA LEU A 64 2.64 15.94 2.65
C LEU A 64 3.24 15.83 4.06
N LEU A 65 4.42 15.19 4.23
CA LEU A 65 5.09 15.04 5.53
C LEU A 65 5.38 16.39 6.16
N LYS A 66 5.86 17.32 5.32
CA LYS A 66 6.22 18.68 5.74
C LYS A 66 4.99 19.50 6.15
N GLN A 67 3.83 19.22 5.57
CA GLN A 67 2.60 19.97 5.86
C GLN A 67 1.75 19.37 6.99
N TRP A 68 1.58 18.05 7.04
CA TRP A 68 0.57 17.39 7.90
C TRP A 68 1.16 16.63 9.09
N GLY A 69 2.48 16.43 9.12
CA GLY A 69 3.18 15.72 10.19
C GLY A 69 3.08 14.20 10.12
N GLU A 70 4.04 13.52 10.74
CA GLU A 70 4.24 12.06 10.66
C GLU A 70 3.03 11.24 11.10
N LYS A 71 2.37 11.64 12.20
CA LYS A 71 1.31 10.85 12.83
C LYS A 71 0.05 10.77 11.96
N ASN A 72 -0.29 11.89 11.32
CA ASN A 72 -1.45 11.98 10.44
C ASN A 72 -1.22 11.19 9.15
N ILE A 73 -0.02 11.27 8.57
CA ILE A 73 0.31 10.53 7.35
C ILE A 73 0.21 9.03 7.54
N VAL A 74 0.73 8.48 8.64
CA VAL A 74 0.61 7.03 8.90
C VAL A 74 -0.86 6.61 8.95
N THR A 75 -1.70 7.42 9.58
CA THR A 75 -3.14 7.14 9.70
C THR A 75 -3.82 7.20 8.33
N TYR A 76 -3.57 8.25 7.54
CA TYR A 76 -4.13 8.39 6.19
C TYR A 76 -3.62 7.30 5.23
N SER A 77 -2.35 6.91 5.34
CA SER A 77 -1.76 5.82 4.59
C SER A 77 -2.38 4.47 4.94
N ALA A 78 -2.59 4.18 6.23
CA ALA A 78 -3.24 2.96 6.69
C ALA A 78 -4.69 2.89 6.22
N ILE A 79 -5.44 4.00 6.31
CA ILE A 79 -6.81 4.11 5.79
C ILE A 79 -6.82 3.91 4.27
N GLY A 80 -5.92 4.57 3.55
CA GLY A 80 -5.78 4.43 2.09
C GLY A 80 -5.48 3.01 1.66
N ALA A 81 -4.57 2.32 2.37
CA ALA A 81 -4.26 0.93 2.13
C ALA A 81 -5.46 0.00 2.40
N ALA A 82 -6.19 0.21 3.50
CA ALA A 82 -7.39 -0.56 3.83
C ALA A 82 -8.51 -0.36 2.78
N ILE A 83 -8.71 0.87 2.32
CA ILE A 83 -9.65 1.18 1.24
C ILE A 83 -9.21 0.49 -0.07
N GLY A 84 -7.93 0.61 -0.44
CA GLY A 84 -7.37 -0.05 -1.63
C GLY A 84 -7.59 -1.56 -1.60
N MET A 85 -7.32 -2.21 -0.46
CA MET A 85 -7.54 -3.65 -0.26
C MET A 85 -9.02 -4.01 -0.42
N THR A 86 -9.91 -3.22 0.17
CA THR A 86 -11.36 -3.43 0.08
C THR A 86 -11.82 -3.36 -1.37
N VAL A 87 -11.35 -2.34 -2.11
CA VAL A 87 -11.66 -2.16 -3.53
C VAL A 87 -11.18 -3.36 -4.37
N ILE A 88 -9.98 -3.88 -4.13
CA ILE A 88 -9.45 -5.06 -4.86
C ILE A 88 -10.35 -6.30 -4.67
N VAL A 89 -10.88 -6.49 -3.45
CA VAL A 89 -11.73 -7.64 -3.11
C VAL A 89 -13.13 -7.50 -3.70
N THR A 90 -13.75 -6.33 -3.55
CA THR A 90 -15.14 -6.09 -3.96
C THR A 90 -15.31 -5.71 -5.43
N ALA A 91 -14.23 -5.39 -6.14
CA ALA A 91 -14.30 -4.98 -7.53
C ALA A 91 -14.92 -6.07 -8.43
N PRO A 92 -15.92 -5.72 -9.26
CA PRO A 92 -16.50 -6.60 -10.27
C PRO A 92 -15.81 -6.51 -11.64
N VAL A 93 -14.91 -5.54 -11.84
CA VAL A 93 -14.20 -5.32 -13.12
C VAL A 93 -12.70 -5.16 -12.88
N TRP A 94 -11.90 -5.69 -13.81
CA TRP A 94 -10.43 -5.70 -13.71
C TRP A 94 -9.83 -4.29 -13.65
N GLN A 95 -10.45 -3.30 -14.31
CA GLN A 95 -9.99 -1.90 -14.28
C GLN A 95 -10.02 -1.31 -12.86
N VAL A 96 -11.06 -1.64 -12.09
CA VAL A 96 -11.22 -1.19 -10.70
C VAL A 96 -10.23 -1.92 -9.79
N VAL A 97 -9.88 -3.17 -10.10
CA VAL A 97 -8.80 -3.89 -9.39
C VAL A 97 -7.45 -3.22 -9.60
N VAL A 98 -7.13 -2.80 -10.83
CA VAL A 98 -5.88 -2.07 -11.13
C VAL A 98 -5.83 -0.72 -10.39
N LEU A 99 -6.95 0.00 -10.33
CA LEU A 99 -7.11 1.21 -9.51
C LEU A 99 -6.96 0.93 -8.01
N GLY A 100 -7.49 -0.19 -7.54
CA GLY A 100 -7.33 -0.65 -6.16
C GLY A 100 -5.86 -0.93 -5.81
N TYR A 101 -5.11 -1.57 -6.71
CA TYR A 101 -3.67 -1.78 -6.56
C TYR A 101 -2.89 -0.46 -6.57
N ALA A 102 -3.28 0.51 -7.40
CA ALA A 102 -2.70 1.84 -7.37
C ALA A 102 -2.95 2.53 -6.01
N LEU A 103 -4.19 2.51 -5.51
CA LEU A 103 -4.55 3.07 -4.19
C LEU A 103 -3.81 2.37 -3.04
N LEU A 104 -3.69 1.05 -3.10
CA LEU A 104 -2.91 0.27 -2.14
C LEU A 104 -1.43 0.69 -2.14
N GLY A 105 -0.83 0.86 -3.33
CA GLY A 105 0.54 1.34 -3.49
C GLY A 105 0.77 2.75 -2.97
N LEU A 106 -0.18 3.67 -3.20
CA LEU A 106 -0.17 5.03 -2.63
C LEU A 106 -0.28 5.01 -1.10
N GLY A 107 -1.13 4.13 -0.54
CA GLY A 107 -1.25 3.93 0.90
C GLY A 107 0.07 3.47 1.51
N CYS A 108 0.72 2.47 0.90
CA CYS A 108 1.97 1.88 1.40
C CYS A 108 3.21 2.79 1.25
N SER A 109 3.25 3.71 0.27
CA SER A 109 4.48 4.47 -0.04
C SER A 109 5.06 5.27 1.12
N ASN A 110 4.19 5.79 2.00
CA ASN A 110 4.60 6.68 3.09
C ASN A 110 4.75 5.96 4.43
N ILE A 111 4.37 4.69 4.53
CA ILE A 111 4.49 3.92 5.77
C ILE A 111 5.98 3.74 6.09
N VAL A 112 6.76 3.18 5.16
CA VAL A 112 8.19 2.87 5.37
C VAL A 112 9.03 4.05 5.89
N PRO A 113 9.08 5.22 5.22
CA PRO A 113 9.91 6.34 5.68
C PRO A 113 9.46 6.93 7.03
N VAL A 114 8.15 6.99 7.30
CA VAL A 114 7.67 7.52 8.60
C VAL A 114 8.03 6.57 9.73
N MET A 115 7.95 5.26 9.50
CA MET A 115 8.31 4.27 10.51
C MET A 115 9.79 4.34 10.87
N PHE A 116 10.68 4.49 9.87
CA PHE A 116 12.11 4.71 10.14
C PHE A 116 12.37 6.01 10.90
N SER A 117 11.66 7.10 10.59
CA SER A 117 11.78 8.36 11.32
C SER A 117 11.35 8.24 12.79
N ARG A 118 10.32 7.41 13.07
CA ARG A 118 9.83 7.14 14.43
C ARG A 118 10.74 6.24 15.26
N VAL A 119 11.38 5.24 14.64
CA VAL A 119 12.30 4.32 15.32
C VAL A 119 13.67 4.94 15.57
N GLY A 120 14.07 5.91 14.73
CA GLY A 120 15.34 6.63 14.89
C GLY A 120 15.33 7.77 15.93
N ARG A 121 14.17 8.06 16.55
CA ARG A 121 14.01 9.04 17.64
C ARG A 121 13.83 8.34 18.97
#